data_AF-A0A8F5BV63-F1
#
_entry.id   AF-A0A8F5BV63-F1
#
_cell.length_a   1.000
_cell.length_b   1.000
_cell.length_c   1.000
_cell.angle_alpha   90.00
_cell.angle_beta   90.00
_cell.angle_gamma   90.00
#
_symmetry.space_group_name_H-M   'P 1'
#
loop_
_entity.id
_entity.type
_entity.pdbx_description
1 polymer ?
#
loop_
_entity_poly.entity_id
_entity_poly.type
_entity_poly.pdbx_seq_one_letter_code
_entity_poly.pdbx_strand_id
1 'polypeptide(L)'
;MEELIKKAEEKGIDVEDLIISALSKADPQAGIRTRLELAKKYLSEAEEYLSKGDIVQSSEKAYKVAEELVKALAEKFNIPEYQQAVREGRWYTYSLTNAVAKLSLKLGDWIKIGWNSAHILHEGKLDLDTVKVMMSDIKKMLEEAEKGL
;
A
#
# COMPACT_ATOMS: atom_id res chain seq x y z
N MET A 1 7.32 5.76 23.18
CA MET A 1 7.23 5.90 21.71
C MET A 1 5.80 5.62 21.24
N GLU A 2 5.17 4.54 21.70
CA GLU A 2 3.76 4.20 21.41
C GLU A 2 2.76 5.33 21.71
N GLU A 3 2.88 6.01 22.86
CA GLU A 3 1.96 7.11 23.21
C GLU A 3 2.10 8.32 22.26
N LEU A 4 3.29 8.56 21.72
CA LEU A 4 3.53 9.63 20.75
C LEU A 4 2.91 9.28 19.39
N ILE A 5 3.09 8.03 18.95
CA ILE A 5 2.51 7.51 17.70
C ILE A 5 0.99 7.61 17.76
N LYS A 6 0.39 7.12 18.85
CA LYS A 6 -1.06 7.17 19.06
C LYS A 6 -1.60 8.62 19.01
N LYS A 7 -0.94 9.57 19.70
CA LYS A 7 -1.34 10.99 19.67
C LYS A 7 -1.22 11.61 18.28
N ALA A 8 -0.29 11.14 17.45
CA ALA A 8 -0.14 11.60 16.07
C ALA A 8 -1.27 11.02 15.19
N GLU A 9 -1.51 9.72 15.29
CA GLU A 9 -2.59 9.03 14.55
C GLU A 9 -3.98 9.58 14.90
N GLU A 10 -4.24 9.89 16.17
CA GLU A 10 -5.49 10.56 16.62
C GLU A 10 -5.70 11.93 15.94
N LYS A 11 -4.63 12.57 15.46
CA LYS A 11 -4.68 13.82 14.70
C LYS A 11 -4.67 13.61 13.19
N GLY A 12 -4.81 12.36 12.72
CA GLY A 12 -4.79 11.98 11.31
C GLY A 12 -3.39 12.05 10.69
N ILE A 13 -2.34 11.94 11.51
CA ILE A 13 -0.96 11.92 11.05
C ILE A 13 -0.53 10.46 10.84
N ASP A 14 -0.18 10.13 9.59
CA ASP A 14 0.43 8.85 9.25
C ASP A 14 1.92 8.88 9.61
N VAL A 15 2.26 8.25 10.74
CA VAL A 15 3.63 8.26 11.26
C VAL A 15 4.57 7.44 10.38
N GLU A 16 4.10 6.34 9.79
CA GLU A 16 4.90 5.51 8.88
C GLU A 16 5.28 6.32 7.64
N ASP A 17 4.30 6.98 7.02
CA ASP A 17 4.52 7.80 5.83
C ASP A 17 5.42 9.02 6.12
N LEU A 18 5.28 9.65 7.29
CA LEU A 18 6.16 10.74 7.70
C LEU A 18 7.63 10.29 7.84
N ILE A 19 7.87 9.14 8.46
CA ILE A 19 9.22 8.58 8.60
C ILE A 19 9.79 8.27 7.21
N ILE A 20 9.02 7.62 6.34
CA ILE A 20 9.44 7.30 4.97
C ILE A 20 9.75 8.57 4.18
N SER A 21 8.91 9.60 4.28
CA SER A 21 9.16 10.91 3.64
C SER A 21 10.45 11.56 4.13
N ALA A 22 10.76 11.45 5.43
CA ALA A 22 12.02 11.94 5.97
C ALA A 22 13.23 11.15 5.43
N LEU A 23 13.10 9.83 5.27
CA LEU A 23 14.13 8.98 4.66
C LEU A 23 14.35 9.34 3.18
N SER A 24 13.29 9.55 2.39
CA SER A 24 13.37 9.96 0.98
C SER A 24 14.10 11.29 0.77
N LYS A 25 14.05 12.22 1.74
CA LYS A 25 14.79 13.49 1.67
C LYS A 25 16.30 13.31 1.77
N ALA A 26 16.75 12.29 2.49
CA ALA A 26 18.17 11.97 2.65
C ALA A 26 18.69 11.08 1.51
N ASP A 27 17.90 10.09 1.10
CA ASP A 27 18.17 9.22 -0.05
C ASP A 27 16.84 9.00 -0.81
N PRO A 28 16.69 9.55 -2.03
CA PRO A 28 15.47 9.37 -2.84
C PRO A 28 15.08 7.91 -3.09
N GLN A 29 16.02 6.96 -2.98
CA GLN A 29 15.76 5.53 -3.14
C GLN A 29 15.39 4.84 -1.82
N ALA A 30 15.70 5.44 -0.66
CA ALA A 30 15.40 4.84 0.63
C ALA A 30 13.89 4.70 0.86
N GLY A 31 13.09 5.69 0.45
CA GLY A 31 11.64 5.60 0.57
C GLY A 31 11.06 4.43 -0.20
N ILE A 32 11.41 4.32 -1.48
CA ILE A 32 10.97 3.22 -2.37
C ILE A 32 11.32 1.85 -1.76
N ARG A 33 12.58 1.66 -1.32
CA ARG A 33 13.01 0.39 -0.70
C ARG A 33 12.23 0.09 0.57
N THR A 34 12.04 1.09 1.43
CA THR A 34 11.31 0.94 2.70
C THR A 34 9.86 0.53 2.46
N ARG A 35 9.18 1.16 1.50
CA ARG A 35 7.79 0.81 1.14
C ARG A 35 7.69 -0.61 0.61
N LEU A 36 8.65 -1.05 -0.21
CA LEU A 36 8.69 -2.41 -0.71
C LEU A 36 8.89 -3.43 0.42
N GLU A 37 9.78 -3.14 1.38
CA GLU A 37 9.99 -3.98 2.57
C GLU A 37 8.74 -4.06 3.45
N LEU A 38 8.04 -2.93 3.65
CA LEU A 38 6.77 -2.89 4.36
C LEU A 38 5.68 -3.70 3.63
N ALA A 39 5.57 -3.57 2.31
CA ALA A 39 4.61 -4.35 1.53
C ALA A 39 4.86 -5.86 1.67
N LYS A 40 6.12 -6.32 1.66
CA LYS A 40 6.47 -7.73 1.91
C LYS A 40 6.08 -8.18 3.31
N LYS A 41 6.38 -7.35 4.32
CA LYS A 41 6.02 -7.63 5.71
C LYS A 41 4.50 -7.74 5.87
N TYR A 42 3.75 -6.79 5.30
CA TYR A 42 2.29 -6.79 5.35
C TYR A 42 1.67 -7.96 4.61
N LEU A 43 2.25 -8.42 3.51
CA LEU A 43 1.78 -9.63 2.83
C LEU A 43 1.96 -10.86 3.73
N SER A 44 3.12 -11.00 4.38
CA SER A 44 3.36 -12.09 5.33
C SER A 44 2.37 -12.06 6.50
N GLU A 45 2.10 -10.88 7.06
CA GLU A 45 1.12 -10.70 8.14
C GLU A 45 -0.31 -11.04 7.65
N ALA A 46 -0.67 -10.62 6.43
CA ALA A 46 -1.97 -10.93 5.84
C ALA A 46 -2.16 -12.45 5.67
N GLU A 47 -1.16 -13.15 5.12
CA GLU A 47 -1.19 -14.61 4.97
C GLU A 47 -1.28 -15.31 6.35
N GLU A 48 -0.60 -14.79 7.37
CA GLU A 48 -0.69 -15.32 8.74
C GLU A 48 -2.10 -15.18 9.33
N TYR A 49 -2.71 -13.99 9.26
CA TYR A 49 -4.09 -13.78 9.72
C TYR A 49 -5.09 -14.66 8.96
N LEU A 50 -4.93 -14.76 7.64
CA LEU A 50 -5.77 -15.61 6.81
C LEU A 50 -5.70 -17.08 7.22
N SER A 51 -4.51 -17.58 7.54
CA SER A 51 -4.31 -18.97 8.00
C SER A 51 -5.02 -19.27 9.32
N LYS A 52 -5.23 -18.24 10.17
CA LYS A 52 -5.95 -18.32 11.44
C LYS A 52 -7.45 -18.08 11.28
N GLY A 53 -7.93 -17.80 10.06
CA GLY A 53 -9.32 -17.45 9.78
C GLY A 53 -9.70 -16.03 10.15
N ASP A 54 -8.74 -15.16 10.48
CA ASP A 54 -9.00 -13.74 10.77
C ASP A 54 -9.04 -12.93 9.47
N ILE A 55 -10.21 -12.97 8.83
CA ILE A 55 -10.44 -12.32 7.54
C ILE A 55 -10.32 -10.80 7.63
N VAL A 56 -10.71 -10.20 8.75
CA VAL A 56 -10.70 -8.74 8.92
C VAL A 56 -9.26 -8.25 8.97
N GLN A 57 -8.43 -8.83 9.84
CA GLN A 57 -7.03 -8.44 9.94
C GLN A 57 -6.24 -8.80 8.66
N SER A 58 -6.54 -9.94 8.03
CA SER A 58 -5.96 -10.27 6.73
C SER A 58 -6.27 -9.20 5.69
N SER A 59 -7.51 -8.72 5.64
CA SER A 59 -7.96 -7.73 4.64
C SER A 59 -7.35 -6.35 4.89
N GLU A 60 -7.22 -5.92 6.15
CA GLU A 60 -6.52 -4.68 6.51
C GLU A 60 -5.06 -4.71 6.07
N LYS A 61 -4.36 -5.83 6.29
CA LYS A 61 -2.96 -5.99 5.88
C LYS A 61 -2.82 -6.05 4.37
N ALA A 62 -3.72 -6.74 3.68
CA ALA A 62 -3.77 -6.79 2.23
C ALA A 62 -3.93 -5.39 1.59
N TYR A 63 -4.76 -4.54 2.20
CA TYR A 63 -4.90 -3.14 1.79
C TYR A 63 -3.57 -2.38 1.91
N LYS A 64 -2.87 -2.51 3.05
CA LYS A 64 -1.57 -1.88 3.25
C LYS A 64 -0.51 -2.34 2.23
N VAL A 65 -0.55 -3.60 1.77
CA VAL A 65 0.33 -4.08 0.69
C VAL A 65 0.09 -3.25 -0.58
N ALA A 66 -1.16 -3.17 -1.04
CA ALA A 66 -1.49 -2.45 -2.26
C ALA A 66 -1.19 -0.95 -2.13
N GLU A 67 -1.49 -0.35 -0.98
CA GLU A 67 -1.20 1.05 -0.69
C GLU A 67 0.30 1.38 -0.81
N GLU A 68 1.16 0.64 -0.12
CA GLU A 68 2.60 0.91 -0.13
C GLU A 68 3.23 0.68 -1.52
N LEU A 69 2.74 -0.30 -2.27
CA LEU A 69 3.18 -0.52 -3.66
C LEU A 69 2.76 0.61 -4.59
N VAL A 70 1.53 1.13 -4.47
CA VAL A 70 1.08 2.30 -5.26
C VAL A 70 1.92 3.52 -4.93
N LYS A 71 2.18 3.79 -3.64
CA LYS A 71 3.02 4.91 -3.20
C LYS A 71 4.45 4.77 -3.73
N ALA A 72 5.06 3.58 -3.64
CA ALA A 72 6.41 3.31 -4.12
C ALA A 72 6.55 3.49 -5.64
N LEU A 73 5.60 2.97 -6.41
CA LEU A 73 5.58 3.12 -7.86
C LEU A 73 5.32 4.59 -8.26
N ALA A 74 4.40 5.28 -7.57
CA ALA A 74 4.14 6.69 -7.81
C ALA A 74 5.39 7.56 -7.57
N GLU A 75 6.16 7.26 -6.52
CA GLU A 75 7.46 7.88 -6.23
C GLU A 75 8.49 7.56 -7.32
N LYS A 76 8.66 6.28 -7.69
CA LYS A 76 9.61 5.85 -8.73
C LYS A 76 9.37 6.52 -10.08
N PHE A 77 8.11 6.59 -10.51
CA PHE A 77 7.72 7.23 -11.78
C PHE A 77 7.49 8.74 -11.65
N ASN A 78 7.67 9.28 -10.44
CA ASN A 78 7.53 10.70 -10.12
C ASN A 78 6.24 11.33 -10.68
N ILE A 79 5.11 10.65 -10.48
CA ILE A 79 3.83 11.10 -11.02
C ILE A 79 3.25 12.28 -10.21
N PRO A 80 2.31 13.07 -10.76
CA PRO A 80 1.76 14.24 -10.07
C PRO A 80 1.16 13.97 -8.69
N GLU A 81 0.58 12.78 -8.48
CA GLU A 81 -0.01 12.35 -7.20
C GLU A 81 1.04 12.24 -6.10
N TYR A 82 2.22 11.69 -6.40
CA TYR A 82 3.32 11.65 -5.45
C TYR A 82 3.78 13.07 -5.09
N GLN A 83 3.93 13.93 -6.09
CA GLN A 83 4.31 15.34 -5.87
C GLN A 83 3.27 16.10 -5.03
N GLN A 84 1.98 15.79 -5.22
CA GLN A 84 0.93 16.33 -4.39
C GLN A 84 1.05 15.85 -2.95
N ALA A 85 1.23 14.54 -2.74
CA ALA A 85 1.37 13.96 -1.41
C ALA A 85 2.59 14.54 -0.64
N VAL A 86 3.72 14.73 -1.33
CA VAL A 86 4.91 15.38 -0.74
C VAL A 86 4.62 16.83 -0.32
N ARG A 87 3.92 17.61 -1.15
CA ARG A 87 3.57 19.00 -0.83
C ARG A 87 2.57 19.12 0.32
N GLU A 88 1.60 18.21 0.37
CA GLU A 88 0.55 18.21 1.39
C GLU A 88 0.96 17.46 2.66
N GLY A 89 2.09 16.74 2.64
CA GLY A 89 2.60 15.96 3.76
C GLY A 89 1.74 14.74 4.11
N ARG A 90 0.85 14.31 3.20
CA ARG A 90 0.00 13.13 3.36
C ARG A 90 -0.58 12.63 2.04
N TRP A 91 -0.98 11.37 2.02
CA TRP A 91 -1.79 10.78 0.95
C TRP A 91 -3.28 10.90 1.25
N TYR A 92 -4.07 11.01 0.18
CA TYR A 92 -5.54 10.92 0.24
C TYR A 92 -6.01 9.70 -0.51
N THR A 93 -7.13 9.11 -0.09
CA THR A 93 -7.72 7.96 -0.78
C THR A 93 -7.95 8.24 -2.27
N TYR A 94 -8.51 9.41 -2.62
CA TYR A 94 -8.73 9.78 -4.03
C TYR A 94 -7.42 9.91 -4.82
N SER A 95 -6.33 10.34 -4.17
CA SER A 95 -5.02 10.48 -4.82
C SER A 95 -4.40 9.12 -5.11
N LEU A 96 -4.60 8.13 -4.23
CA LEU A 96 -4.17 6.75 -4.47
C LEU A 96 -4.93 6.13 -5.65
N THR A 97 -6.25 6.32 -5.72
CA THR A 97 -7.05 5.85 -6.87
C THR A 97 -6.61 6.50 -8.19
N ASN A 98 -6.32 7.80 -8.19
CA ASN A 98 -5.80 8.49 -9.37
C ASN A 98 -4.40 7.97 -9.77
N ALA A 99 -3.54 7.69 -8.78
CA ALA A 99 -2.22 7.11 -9.00
C ALA A 99 -2.33 5.73 -9.66
N VAL A 100 -3.21 4.86 -9.15
CA VAL A 100 -3.52 3.54 -9.73
C VAL A 100 -3.91 3.68 -11.20
N ALA A 101 -4.85 4.55 -11.52
CA ALA A 101 -5.29 4.75 -12.91
C ALA A 101 -4.13 5.16 -13.84
N LYS A 102 -3.29 6.10 -13.43
CA LYS A 102 -2.13 6.56 -14.22
C LYS A 102 -1.04 5.50 -14.33
N LEU A 103 -0.77 4.78 -13.26
CA LEU A 103 0.24 3.72 -13.24
C LEU A 103 -0.21 2.53 -14.09
N SER A 104 -1.50 2.17 -14.09
CA SER A 104 -2.03 1.10 -14.95
C SER A 104 -1.86 1.39 -16.43
N LEU A 105 -2.01 2.65 -16.86
CA LEU A 105 -1.73 3.05 -18.24
C LEU A 105 -0.26 2.86 -18.65
N LYS A 106 0.66 2.87 -17.68
CA LYS A 106 2.11 2.76 -17.91
C LYS A 106 2.63 1.34 -17.76
N LEU A 107 2.14 0.62 -16.76
CA LEU A 107 2.72 -0.63 -16.27
C LEU A 107 1.83 -1.83 -16.55
N GLY A 108 0.55 -1.60 -16.85
CA GLY A 108 -0.43 -2.64 -17.13
C GLY A 108 -1.47 -2.80 -16.02
N ASP A 109 -2.47 -3.63 -16.33
CA ASP A 109 -3.68 -3.76 -15.53
C ASP A 109 -3.49 -4.46 -14.18
N TRP A 110 -2.33 -5.09 -13.93
CA TRP A 110 -2.05 -5.78 -12.67
C TRP A 110 -2.13 -4.85 -11.44
N ILE A 111 -1.82 -3.55 -11.61
CA ILE A 111 -1.96 -2.55 -10.54
C ILE A 111 -3.43 -2.32 -10.20
N LYS A 112 -4.26 -2.13 -11.24
CA LYS A 112 -5.70 -1.93 -11.08
C LYS A 112 -6.37 -3.16 -10.47
N ILE A 113 -5.96 -4.35 -10.92
CA ILE A 113 -6.46 -5.63 -10.40
C ILE A 113 -6.13 -5.76 -8.91
N GLY A 114 -4.86 -5.65 -8.53
CA GLY A 114 -4.44 -5.76 -7.13
C GLY A 114 -5.06 -4.70 -6.22
N TRP A 115 -5.11 -3.44 -6.67
CA TRP A 115 -5.75 -2.35 -5.93
C TRP A 115 -7.25 -2.58 -5.72
N ASN A 116 -7.98 -3.01 -6.76
CA ASN A 116 -9.42 -3.26 -6.64
C ASN A 116 -9.71 -4.43 -5.70
N SER A 117 -8.94 -5.52 -5.80
CA SER A 117 -9.06 -6.66 -4.88
C SER A 117 -8.80 -6.21 -3.43
N ALA A 118 -7.75 -5.42 -3.19
CA ALA A 118 -7.46 -4.85 -1.88
C ALA A 118 -8.58 -3.92 -1.34
N HIS A 119 -9.17 -3.09 -2.19
CA HIS A 119 -10.27 -2.19 -1.80
C HIS A 119 -11.54 -2.97 -1.44
N ILE A 120 -11.87 -4.00 -2.22
CA ILE A 120 -13.03 -4.87 -1.94
C ILE A 120 -12.83 -5.66 -0.64
N LEU A 121 -11.62 -6.16 -0.39
CA LEU A 121 -11.28 -6.81 0.88
C LEU A 121 -11.48 -5.86 2.07
N HIS A 122 -11.04 -4.61 1.96
CA HIS A 122 -11.11 -3.64 3.05
C HIS A 122 -12.54 -3.20 3.41
N GLU A 123 -13.43 -3.08 2.40
CA GLU A 123 -14.81 -2.63 2.62
C GLU A 123 -15.82 -3.79 2.82
N GLY A 124 -15.46 -5.00 2.39
CA GLY A 124 -16.37 -6.12 2.26
C GLY A 124 -16.46 -7.02 3.49
N LYS A 125 -17.65 -7.61 3.70
CA LYS A 125 -17.82 -8.81 4.53
C LYS A 125 -17.83 -10.02 3.60
N LEU A 126 -16.67 -10.64 3.45
CA LEU A 126 -16.45 -11.71 2.47
C LEU A 126 -16.20 -13.03 3.19
N ASP A 127 -16.51 -14.13 2.52
CA ASP A 127 -16.12 -15.46 2.99
C ASP A 127 -14.62 -15.72 2.75
N LEU A 128 -14.10 -16.74 3.42
CA LEU A 128 -12.68 -17.08 3.41
C LEU A 128 -12.15 -17.41 2.00
N ASP A 129 -12.96 -18.05 1.16
CA ASP A 129 -12.50 -18.49 -0.16
C ASP A 129 -12.44 -17.30 -1.14
N THR A 130 -13.41 -16.39 -1.06
CA THR A 130 -13.34 -15.10 -1.76
C THR A 130 -12.09 -14.31 -1.36
N VAL A 131 -11.75 -14.29 -0.07
CA VAL A 131 -10.55 -13.58 0.42
C VAL A 131 -9.27 -14.20 -0.14
N LYS A 132 -9.15 -15.53 -0.17
CA LYS A 132 -7.98 -16.21 -0.75
C LYS A 132 -7.79 -15.87 -2.22
N VAL A 133 -8.87 -15.78 -3.00
CA VAL A 133 -8.80 -15.41 -4.41
C VAL A 133 -8.26 -13.99 -4.57
N MET A 134 -8.83 -13.02 -3.85
CA MET A 134 -8.40 -11.62 -3.91
C MET A 134 -6.98 -11.41 -3.38
N MET A 135 -6.55 -12.19 -2.39
CA MET A 135 -5.16 -12.19 -1.92
C MET A 135 -4.16 -12.61 -3.00
N SER A 136 -4.56 -13.52 -3.92
CA SER A 136 -3.69 -13.93 -5.01
C SER A 136 -3.41 -12.78 -6.01
N ASP A 137 -4.38 -11.89 -6.22
CA ASP A 137 -4.20 -10.69 -7.05
C ASP A 137 -3.20 -9.72 -6.44
N ILE A 138 -3.26 -9.53 -5.11
CA ILE A 138 -2.37 -8.64 -4.37
C ILE A 138 -0.94 -9.20 -4.32
N LYS A 139 -0.81 -10.53 -4.17
CA LYS A 139 0.48 -11.21 -4.27
C LYS A 139 1.10 -11.02 -5.66
N LYS A 140 0.32 -11.20 -6.72
CA LYS A 140 0.77 -10.94 -8.09
C LYS A 140 1.17 -9.48 -8.30
N MET A 141 0.42 -8.54 -7.72
CA MET A 141 0.76 -7.12 -7.75
C MET A 141 2.13 -6.84 -7.11
N LEU A 142 2.44 -7.49 -5.98
CA LEU A 142 3.77 -7.40 -5.35
C LEU A 142 4.86 -7.98 -6.27
N GLU A 143 4.66 -9.20 -6.80
CA GLU A 143 5.63 -9.86 -7.68
C GLU A 143 5.94 -9.05 -8.95
N GLU A 144 4.94 -8.40 -9.55
CA GLU A 144 5.15 -7.52 -10.70
C GLU A 144 5.83 -6.20 -10.30
N ALA A 145 5.45 -5.62 -9.15
CA ALA A 145 6.08 -4.40 -8.64
C ALA A 145 7.56 -4.60 -8.33
N GLU A 146 7.96 -5.75 -7.78
CA GLU A 146 9.37 -6.07 -7.48
C GLU A 146 10.29 -6.06 -8.70
N LYS A 147 9.79 -6.49 -9.87
CA LYS A 147 10.57 -6.43 -11.12
C LYS A 147 10.85 -4.99 -11.54
N GLY A 148 9.95 -4.10 -11.13
CA GLY A 148 9.87 -2.71 -11.54
C GLY A 148 10.25 -1.70 -10.47
N LEU A 149 10.65 -2.10 -9.25
CA LEU A 149 11.08 -1.25 -8.13
C LEU A 149 12.56 -1.50 -7.83
#